data_AF-A0A1A5DCV0-F1
#
_entry.id   AF-A0A1A5DCV0-F1
#
_cell.length_a   1.000
_cell.length_b   1.000
_cell.length_c   1.000
_cell.angle_alpha   90.00
_cell.angle_beta   90.00
_cell.angle_gamma   90.00
#
_symmetry.space_group_name_H-M   'P 1'
#
loop_
_entity.id
_entity.type
_entity.pdbx_description
1 polymer ?
#
loop_
_entity_poly.entity_id
_entity_poly.type
_entity_poly.pdbx_seq_one_letter_code
_entity_poly.pdbx_strand_id
1 'polypeptide(L)'
;MSEQSESSLKRVCILATDGVFASTLMQARDFLHMASLRFGRQEGLGLTPLLQSRIVSPDGQPVRAFSGDLLAVDGALEESDLVILPAFWGDFDQLLARYPQVVPWLRERHAAGSAIGSEATGVFWLAEAGLLDGKEATTYWRFFDDFAARYPKVLLNREKHITDADNLYAASGVTSARDLYLYLIERFCGASVAQGVSRDILFEVQRSYTPGRLGFGGQKLHHDPAILQVQQWLEEHYADKFRFEDVAREHGMSIRNFMRRFQAATGDKPLHYLQRLRIETARSLLSTSRKSIKTISYEVGYDDASFFARLFRQHTKLSPNHYRNQYRRKEA
;
A
#
# COMPACT_ATOMS: atom_id res chain seq x y z
N MET A 1 -30.42 -4.06 -20.64
CA MET A 1 -29.39 -4.83 -21.38
C MET A 1 -28.06 -4.21 -21.02
N SER A 2 -27.43 -4.74 -19.97
CA SER A 2 -26.13 -4.29 -19.49
C SER A 2 -25.05 -4.95 -20.35
N GLU A 3 -24.22 -4.15 -21.02
CA GLU A 3 -22.99 -4.63 -21.65
C GLU A 3 -22.14 -5.32 -20.59
N GLN A 4 -22.04 -6.65 -20.70
CA GLN A 4 -21.02 -7.42 -20.01
C GLN A 4 -19.68 -6.98 -20.60
N SER A 5 -18.91 -6.19 -19.85
CA SER A 5 -17.50 -5.98 -20.14
C SER A 5 -16.79 -7.31 -19.95
N GLU A 6 -16.62 -8.09 -21.01
CA GLU A 6 -15.73 -9.26 -21.03
C GLU A 6 -14.36 -8.82 -20.49
N SER A 7 -14.00 -9.30 -19.31
CA SER A 7 -12.67 -9.04 -18.77
C SER A 7 -11.64 -9.69 -19.70
N SER A 8 -10.79 -8.87 -20.32
CA SER A 8 -9.70 -9.31 -21.19
C SER A 8 -8.55 -9.98 -20.42
N LEU A 9 -8.60 -9.97 -19.08
CA LEU A 9 -7.58 -10.57 -18.23
C LEU A 9 -7.97 -12.01 -17.90
N LYS A 10 -7.28 -12.99 -18.49
CA LYS A 10 -7.45 -14.42 -18.18
C LYS A 10 -6.16 -15.05 -17.66
N ARG A 11 -5.01 -14.66 -18.23
CA ARG A 11 -3.70 -15.24 -17.96
C ARG A 11 -2.75 -14.20 -17.37
N VAL A 12 -2.22 -14.48 -16.19
CA VAL A 12 -1.22 -13.64 -15.53
C VAL A 12 0.07 -14.41 -15.32
N CYS A 13 1.17 -13.92 -15.86
CA CYS A 13 2.51 -14.46 -15.65
C CYS A 13 3.26 -13.62 -14.61
N ILE A 14 3.87 -14.27 -13.63
CA ILE A 14 4.74 -13.65 -12.64
C ILE A 14 6.15 -14.19 -12.88
N LEU A 15 7.05 -13.34 -13.36
CA LEU A 15 8.39 -13.76 -13.75
C LEU A 15 9.25 -14.10 -12.53
N ALA A 16 9.81 -15.30 -12.53
CA ALA A 16 10.76 -15.78 -11.54
C ALA A 16 12.15 -15.87 -12.17
N THR A 17 13.12 -15.13 -11.63
CA THR A 17 14.54 -15.27 -12.00
C THR A 17 15.36 -15.61 -10.76
N ASP A 18 16.58 -16.10 -10.94
CA ASP A 18 17.50 -16.21 -9.82
C ASP A 18 17.70 -14.86 -9.11
N GLY A 19 17.86 -14.90 -7.79
CA GLY A 19 17.95 -13.72 -6.95
C GLY A 19 16.62 -13.02 -6.68
N VAL A 20 15.48 -13.53 -7.17
CA VAL A 20 14.17 -12.93 -6.91
C VAL A 20 13.86 -12.86 -5.40
N PHE A 21 13.24 -11.78 -4.95
CA PHE A 21 12.66 -11.71 -3.62
C PHE A 21 11.38 -12.55 -3.59
N ALA A 22 11.44 -13.72 -2.94
CA ALA A 22 10.30 -14.63 -2.81
C ALA A 22 9.03 -13.92 -2.30
N SER A 23 9.19 -12.94 -1.40
CA SER A 23 8.08 -12.15 -0.87
C SER A 23 7.35 -11.30 -1.92
N THR A 24 8.06 -10.67 -2.86
CA THR A 24 7.44 -9.86 -3.93
C THR A 24 6.71 -10.74 -4.92
N LEU A 25 7.34 -11.85 -5.30
CA LEU A 25 6.78 -12.84 -6.21
C LEU A 25 5.51 -13.51 -5.66
N MET A 26 5.53 -13.92 -4.38
CA MET A 26 4.34 -14.50 -3.74
C MET A 26 3.27 -13.44 -3.45
N GLN A 27 3.65 -12.21 -3.12
CA GLN A 27 2.68 -11.13 -2.95
C GLN A 27 1.90 -10.87 -4.23
N ALA A 28 2.55 -10.84 -5.39
CA ALA A 28 1.87 -10.75 -6.68
C ALA A 28 0.86 -11.91 -6.86
N ARG A 29 1.30 -13.15 -6.60
CA ARG A 29 0.47 -14.36 -6.74
C ARG A 29 -0.76 -14.29 -5.85
N ASP A 30 -0.60 -13.93 -4.58
CA ASP A 30 -1.68 -13.90 -3.61
C ASP A 30 -2.70 -12.80 -3.95
N PHE A 31 -2.26 -11.59 -4.30
CA PHE A 31 -3.17 -10.50 -4.68
C PHE A 31 -4.04 -10.88 -5.91
N LEU A 32 -3.40 -11.44 -6.93
CA LEU A 32 -4.08 -11.83 -8.16
C LEU A 32 -4.99 -13.04 -7.96
N HIS A 33 -4.57 -14.00 -7.15
CA HIS A 33 -5.40 -15.16 -6.81
C HIS A 33 -6.63 -14.75 -5.99
N MET A 34 -6.47 -13.83 -5.03
CA MET A 34 -7.60 -13.28 -4.27
C MET A 34 -8.57 -12.50 -5.17
N ALA A 35 -8.05 -11.70 -6.11
CA ALA A 35 -8.86 -11.04 -7.11
C ALA A 35 -9.63 -12.06 -7.96
N SER A 36 -8.97 -13.13 -8.39
CA SER A 36 -9.53 -14.22 -9.19
C SER A 36 -10.72 -14.89 -8.50
N LEU A 37 -10.59 -15.25 -7.22
CA LEU A 37 -11.67 -15.85 -6.42
C LEU A 37 -12.85 -14.88 -6.23
N ARG A 38 -12.56 -13.61 -5.98
CA ARG A 38 -13.59 -12.58 -5.81
C ARG A 38 -14.33 -12.29 -7.09
N PHE A 39 -13.61 -12.29 -8.21
CA PHE A 39 -14.18 -12.10 -9.52
C PHE A 39 -15.12 -13.25 -9.87
N GLY A 40 -14.72 -14.51 -9.63
CA GLY A 40 -15.60 -15.67 -9.76
C GLY A 40 -16.86 -15.57 -8.91
N ARG A 41 -16.75 -15.07 -7.67
CA ARG A 41 -17.91 -14.86 -6.80
C ARG A 41 -18.87 -13.80 -7.36
N GLN A 42 -18.33 -12.72 -7.92
CA GLN A 42 -19.12 -11.65 -8.52
C GLN A 42 -19.89 -12.13 -9.76
N GLU A 43 -19.28 -13.00 -10.56
CA GLU A 43 -19.91 -13.63 -11.73
C GLU A 43 -20.87 -14.79 -11.38
N GLY A 44 -21.12 -15.03 -10.08
CA GLY A 44 -22.05 -16.07 -9.62
C GLY A 44 -21.48 -17.49 -9.62
N LEU A 45 -20.16 -17.65 -9.81
CA LEU A 45 -19.45 -18.94 -9.88
C LEU A 45 -18.87 -19.40 -8.52
N GLY A 46 -19.22 -18.72 -7.42
CA GLY A 46 -18.73 -19.05 -6.09
C GLY A 46 -17.24 -18.75 -5.90
N LEU A 47 -16.48 -19.66 -5.27
CA LEU A 47 -15.03 -19.52 -5.07
C LEU A 47 -14.22 -20.14 -6.22
N THR A 48 -14.72 -20.02 -7.44
CA THR A 48 -14.02 -20.50 -8.64
C THR A 48 -13.10 -19.40 -9.16
N PRO A 49 -11.77 -19.61 -9.27
CA PRO A 49 -10.88 -18.59 -9.80
C PRO A 49 -11.13 -18.36 -11.30
N LEU A 50 -11.30 -17.10 -11.71
CA LEU A 50 -11.50 -16.70 -13.12
C LEU A 50 -10.24 -16.21 -13.84
N LEU A 51 -9.20 -15.88 -13.08
CA LEU A 51 -7.86 -15.55 -13.56
C LEU A 51 -6.91 -16.71 -13.23
N GLN A 52 -6.05 -17.06 -14.18
CA GLN A 52 -4.96 -18.01 -13.99
C GLN A 52 -3.65 -17.26 -13.75
N SER A 53 -3.23 -17.16 -12.49
CA SER A 53 -1.92 -16.62 -12.12
C SER A 53 -0.88 -17.73 -12.04
N ARG A 54 0.19 -17.63 -12.83
CA ARG A 54 1.28 -18.61 -12.90
C ARG A 54 2.62 -17.95 -12.62
N ILE A 55 3.44 -18.60 -11.80
CA ILE A 55 4.86 -18.27 -11.64
C ILE A 55 5.59 -18.94 -12.80
N VAL A 56 6.28 -18.17 -13.63
CA VAL A 56 7.02 -18.69 -14.78
C VAL A 56 8.49 -18.32 -14.66
N SER A 57 9.40 -19.23 -15.00
CA SER A 57 10.82 -18.89 -15.16
C SER A 57 11.21 -18.87 -16.64
N PRO A 58 12.34 -18.24 -16.99
CA PRO A 58 12.80 -18.17 -18.37
C PRO A 58 12.98 -19.54 -19.06
N ASP A 59 13.30 -20.59 -18.30
CA ASP A 59 13.61 -21.95 -18.78
C ASP A 59 12.66 -23.03 -18.22
N GLY A 60 11.65 -22.63 -17.43
CA GLY A 60 10.73 -23.54 -16.74
C GLY A 60 11.35 -24.32 -15.58
N GLN A 61 12.59 -24.00 -15.18
CA GLN A 61 13.24 -24.62 -14.03
C GLN A 61 13.00 -23.83 -12.74
N PRO A 62 13.07 -24.49 -11.57
CA PRO A 62 13.06 -23.80 -10.28
C PRO A 62 14.16 -22.74 -10.18
N VAL A 63 13.86 -21.62 -9.51
CA VAL A 63 14.81 -20.52 -9.32
C VAL A 63 15.23 -20.39 -7.87
N ARG A 64 16.45 -19.92 -7.62
CA ARG A 64 16.93 -19.64 -6.28
C ARG A 64 16.56 -18.21 -5.87
N ALA A 65 15.73 -18.09 -4.84
CA ALA A 65 15.39 -16.80 -4.25
C ALA A 65 16.61 -16.12 -3.63
N PHE A 66 16.53 -14.81 -3.45
CA PHE A 66 17.52 -14.03 -2.70
C PHE A 66 17.81 -14.60 -1.30
N SER A 67 16.80 -15.11 -0.61
CA SER A 67 16.92 -15.73 0.72
C SER A 67 17.58 -17.12 0.70
N GLY A 68 17.88 -17.67 -0.48
CA GLY A 68 18.50 -18.97 -0.67
C GLY A 68 17.54 -20.12 -0.96
N ASP A 69 16.24 -19.92 -0.73
CA ASP A 69 15.19 -20.90 -0.99
C ASP A 69 15.10 -21.26 -2.48
N LEU A 70 14.86 -22.54 -2.78
CA LEU A 70 14.58 -22.98 -4.14
C LEU A 70 13.06 -22.91 -4.37
N LEU A 71 12.63 -22.02 -5.27
CA LEU A 71 11.22 -21.79 -5.57
C LEU A 71 10.80 -22.63 -6.77
N ALA A 72 9.75 -23.43 -6.58
CA ALA A 72 9.08 -24.11 -7.69
C ALA A 72 8.38 -23.08 -8.60
N VAL A 73 8.31 -23.40 -9.89
CA VAL A 73 7.63 -22.60 -10.91
C VAL A 73 6.57 -23.46 -11.59
N ASP A 74 5.55 -22.81 -12.14
CA ASP A 74 4.44 -23.47 -12.83
C ASP A 74 4.79 -23.80 -14.29
N GLY A 75 5.86 -23.22 -14.86
CA GLY A 75 6.29 -23.47 -16.23
C GLY A 75 7.33 -22.47 -16.76
N ALA A 76 7.61 -22.59 -18.06
CA ALA A 76 8.44 -21.63 -18.79
C ALA A 76 7.63 -20.40 -19.23
N LEU A 77 8.29 -19.43 -19.85
CA LEU A 77 7.63 -18.24 -20.43
C LEU A 77 6.50 -18.65 -21.38
N GLU A 78 5.33 -18.04 -21.23
CA GLU A 78 4.13 -18.34 -22.01
C GLU A 78 3.37 -17.06 -22.38
N GLU A 79 2.22 -17.21 -23.06
CA GLU A 79 1.34 -16.08 -23.34
C GLU A 79 0.60 -15.60 -22.09
N SER A 80 0.44 -14.28 -21.97
CA SER A 80 -0.25 -13.67 -20.84
C SER A 80 -0.90 -12.36 -21.22
N ASP A 81 -1.96 -11.99 -20.51
CA ASP A 81 -2.64 -10.70 -20.65
C ASP A 81 -2.02 -9.66 -19.69
N LEU A 82 -1.42 -10.14 -18.58
CA LEU A 82 -0.64 -9.36 -17.63
C LEU A 82 0.67 -10.09 -17.28
N VAL A 83 1.77 -9.35 -17.28
CA VAL A 83 3.07 -9.79 -16.77
C VAL A 83 3.42 -8.98 -15.53
N ILE A 84 3.82 -9.64 -14.44
CA ILE A 84 4.41 -9.01 -13.26
C ILE A 84 5.89 -9.36 -13.20
N LEU A 85 6.72 -8.33 -12.98
CA LEU A 85 8.17 -8.40 -12.84
C LEU A 85 8.53 -8.10 -11.37
N PRO A 86 8.71 -9.12 -10.52
CA PRO A 86 9.04 -8.94 -9.12
C PRO A 86 10.43 -8.34 -8.93
N ALA A 87 10.71 -7.94 -7.69
CA ALA A 87 12.04 -7.46 -7.33
C ALA A 87 13.04 -8.62 -7.30
N PHE A 88 14.27 -8.35 -7.73
CA PHE A 88 15.40 -9.26 -7.58
C PHE A 88 16.59 -8.55 -6.93
N TRP A 89 17.49 -9.35 -6.38
CA TRP A 89 18.78 -8.95 -5.86
C TRP A 89 19.89 -9.65 -6.64
N GLY A 90 20.90 -8.89 -7.06
CA GLY A 90 22.05 -9.43 -7.76
C GLY A 90 22.52 -8.53 -8.88
N ASP A 91 23.50 -9.02 -9.62
CA ASP A 91 24.04 -8.37 -10.81
C ASP A 91 23.08 -8.59 -11.99
N PHE A 92 22.54 -7.49 -12.52
CA PHE A 92 21.59 -7.54 -13.61
C PHE A 92 22.22 -8.01 -14.92
N ASP A 93 23.50 -7.74 -15.17
CA ASP A 93 24.18 -8.20 -16.39
C ASP A 93 24.38 -9.71 -16.39
N GLN A 94 24.63 -10.30 -15.21
CA GLN A 94 24.66 -11.75 -15.07
C GLN A 94 23.29 -12.39 -15.30
N LEU A 95 22.21 -11.76 -14.83
CA LEU A 95 20.85 -12.22 -15.09
C LEU A 95 20.50 -12.12 -16.57
N LEU A 96 20.91 -11.06 -17.26
CA LEU A 96 20.72 -10.92 -18.70
C LEU A 96 21.47 -11.99 -19.50
N ALA A 97 22.73 -12.25 -19.14
CA ALA A 97 23.52 -13.29 -19.78
C ALA A 97 22.93 -14.69 -19.55
N ARG A 98 22.37 -14.93 -18.35
CA ARG A 98 21.74 -16.20 -17.99
C ARG A 98 20.38 -16.39 -18.65
N TYR A 99 19.60 -15.32 -18.80
CA TYR A 99 18.22 -15.36 -19.29
C TYR A 99 17.98 -14.42 -20.48
N PRO A 100 18.70 -14.57 -21.60
CA PRO A 100 18.60 -13.68 -22.74
C PRO A 100 17.20 -13.67 -23.39
N GLN A 101 16.39 -14.70 -23.15
CA GLN A 101 15.03 -14.85 -23.70
C GLN A 101 14.00 -13.92 -23.05
N VAL A 102 14.27 -13.33 -21.88
CA VAL A 102 13.28 -12.48 -21.16
C VAL A 102 13.00 -11.20 -21.94
N VAL A 103 14.03 -10.51 -22.41
CA VAL A 103 13.90 -9.25 -23.16
C VAL A 103 13.04 -9.38 -24.43
N PRO A 104 13.31 -10.32 -25.36
CA PRO A 104 12.45 -10.48 -26.54
C PRO A 104 11.03 -10.90 -26.17
N TRP A 105 10.85 -11.75 -25.16
CA TRP A 105 9.52 -12.13 -24.68
C TRP A 105 8.72 -10.93 -24.16
N LEU A 106 9.33 -10.03 -23.39
CA LEU A 106 8.65 -8.81 -22.92
C LEU A 106 8.21 -7.91 -24.07
N ARG A 107 9.06 -7.75 -25.09
CA ARG A 107 8.71 -6.99 -26.30
C ARG A 107 7.52 -7.62 -27.03
N GLU A 108 7.53 -8.94 -27.18
CA GLU A 108 6.46 -9.69 -27.84
C GLU A 108 5.15 -9.56 -27.06
N ARG A 109 5.17 -9.72 -25.74
CA ARG A 109 3.99 -9.57 -24.88
C ARG A 109 3.42 -8.15 -24.94
N HIS A 110 4.27 -7.13 -24.82
CA HIS A 110 3.83 -5.73 -24.93
C HIS A 110 3.22 -5.43 -26.31
N ALA A 111 3.85 -5.89 -27.39
CA ALA A 111 3.33 -5.73 -28.74
C ALA A 111 2.00 -6.48 -28.97
N ALA A 112 1.78 -7.59 -28.27
CA ALA A 112 0.52 -8.32 -28.27
C ALA A 112 -0.58 -7.65 -27.39
N GLY A 113 -0.27 -6.52 -26.75
CA GLY A 113 -1.22 -5.74 -25.94
C GLY A 113 -1.23 -6.10 -24.45
N SER A 114 -0.32 -6.96 -23.98
CA SER A 114 -0.23 -7.33 -22.57
C SER A 114 0.15 -6.12 -21.71
N ALA A 115 -0.48 -5.99 -20.55
CA ALA A 115 -0.01 -5.10 -19.50
C ALA A 115 1.25 -5.68 -18.84
N ILE A 116 2.21 -4.83 -18.48
CA ILE A 116 3.42 -5.27 -17.77
C ILE A 116 3.67 -4.38 -16.56
N GLY A 117 3.55 -4.95 -15.36
CA GLY A 117 3.85 -4.30 -14.09
C GLY A 117 5.21 -4.73 -13.55
N SER A 118 5.92 -3.82 -12.89
CA SER A 118 7.20 -4.10 -12.26
C SER A 118 7.29 -3.58 -10.83
N GLU A 119 8.05 -4.29 -10.01
CA GLU A 119 8.30 -3.94 -8.61
C GLU A 119 9.77 -3.65 -8.37
N ALA A 120 10.07 -2.49 -7.78
CA ALA A 120 11.42 -2.10 -7.36
C ALA A 120 12.45 -2.27 -8.49
N THR A 121 13.32 -3.28 -8.41
CA THR A 121 14.36 -3.60 -9.39
C THR A 121 13.84 -4.34 -10.62
N GLY A 122 12.63 -4.89 -10.61
CA GLY A 122 12.02 -5.56 -11.76
C GLY A 122 11.90 -4.67 -13.00
N VAL A 123 11.85 -3.35 -12.81
CA VAL A 123 11.77 -2.35 -13.90
C VAL A 123 13.01 -2.32 -14.80
N PHE A 124 14.15 -2.85 -14.33
CA PHE A 124 15.35 -2.99 -15.16
C PHE A 124 15.10 -3.86 -16.39
N TRP A 125 14.26 -4.90 -16.28
CA TRP A 125 13.86 -5.73 -17.43
C TRP A 125 13.06 -4.95 -18.48
N LEU A 126 12.18 -4.04 -18.05
CA LEU A 126 11.42 -3.18 -18.97
C LEU A 126 12.30 -2.17 -19.69
N ALA A 127 13.25 -1.58 -18.95
CA ALA A 127 14.18 -0.60 -19.49
C ALA A 127 15.16 -1.25 -20.48
N GLU A 128 15.71 -2.42 -20.14
CA GLU A 128 16.58 -3.20 -21.03
C GLU A 128 15.83 -3.68 -22.29
N ALA A 129 14.55 -3.99 -22.16
CA ALA A 129 13.71 -4.26 -23.32
C ALA A 129 13.47 -3.02 -24.22
N GLY A 130 13.91 -1.83 -23.82
CA GLY A 130 13.68 -0.57 -24.54
C GLY A 130 12.23 -0.10 -24.50
N LEU A 131 11.39 -0.75 -23.68
CA LEU A 131 9.95 -0.47 -23.62
C LEU A 131 9.66 0.87 -22.93
N LEU A 132 10.60 1.35 -22.11
CA LEU A 132 10.51 2.59 -21.34
C LEU A 132 11.23 3.79 -22.00
N ASP A 133 11.81 3.62 -23.19
CA ASP A 133 12.47 4.71 -23.91
C ASP A 133 11.47 5.87 -24.14
N GLY A 134 11.77 7.06 -23.61
CA GLY A 134 10.92 8.25 -23.69
C GLY A 134 9.68 8.23 -22.77
N LYS A 135 9.54 7.23 -21.89
CA LYS A 135 8.40 7.08 -20.99
C LYS A 135 8.77 7.32 -19.54
N GLU A 136 7.78 7.73 -18.75
CA GLU A 136 7.94 7.92 -17.31
C GLU A 136 7.99 6.57 -16.58
N ALA A 137 8.98 6.39 -15.71
CA ALA A 137 9.13 5.21 -14.88
C ALA A 137 9.67 5.57 -13.49
N THR A 138 9.47 4.71 -12.50
CA THR A 138 10.11 4.80 -11.17
C THR A 138 10.79 3.47 -10.83
N THR A 139 11.71 3.49 -9.87
CA THR A 139 12.39 2.30 -9.35
C THR A 139 12.64 2.44 -7.84
N TYR A 140 13.31 1.48 -7.22
CA TYR A 140 13.71 1.57 -5.83
C TYR A 140 14.77 2.65 -5.64
N TRP A 141 14.57 3.52 -4.65
CA TRP A 141 15.34 4.75 -4.46
C TRP A 141 16.87 4.56 -4.46
N ARG A 142 17.35 3.39 -3.98
CA ARG A 142 18.78 3.06 -3.98
C ARG A 142 19.39 2.93 -5.37
N PHE A 143 18.57 2.64 -6.37
CA PHE A 143 18.98 2.39 -7.74
C PHE A 143 18.65 3.56 -8.68
N PHE A 144 18.21 4.71 -8.18
CA PHE A 144 17.89 5.85 -9.04
C PHE A 144 19.07 6.31 -9.90
N ASP A 145 20.26 6.43 -9.31
CA ASP A 145 21.42 6.94 -10.03
C ASP A 145 21.95 5.90 -11.02
N ASP A 146 22.04 4.63 -10.61
CA ASP A 146 22.45 3.51 -11.46
C ASP A 146 21.49 3.30 -12.64
N PHE A 147 20.19 3.28 -12.37
CA PHE A 147 19.16 3.15 -13.39
C PHE A 147 19.17 4.31 -14.39
N ALA A 148 19.30 5.56 -13.91
CA ALA A 148 19.37 6.74 -14.78
C ALA A 148 20.64 6.76 -15.63
N ALA A 149 21.77 6.30 -15.09
CA ALA A 149 23.02 6.19 -15.83
C ALA A 149 22.93 5.14 -16.94
N ARG A 150 22.32 3.98 -16.63
CA ARG A 150 22.18 2.87 -17.59
C ARG A 150 21.13 3.14 -18.67
N TYR A 151 20.02 3.79 -18.31
CA TYR A 151 18.88 4.02 -19.20
C TYR A 151 18.53 5.51 -19.32
N PRO A 152 19.41 6.33 -19.93
CA PRO A 152 19.25 7.80 -19.96
C PRO A 152 18.04 8.29 -20.77
N LYS A 153 17.42 7.42 -21.57
CA LYS A 153 16.20 7.74 -22.33
C LYS A 153 14.93 7.55 -21.51
N VAL A 154 14.99 6.87 -20.37
CA VAL A 154 13.84 6.68 -19.50
C VAL A 154 13.64 7.96 -18.68
N LEU A 155 12.41 8.48 -18.65
CA LEU A 155 12.07 9.66 -17.86
C LEU A 155 11.88 9.25 -16.40
N LEU A 156 12.99 8.98 -15.70
CA LEU A 156 12.96 8.51 -14.32
C LEU A 156 12.35 9.57 -13.38
N ASN A 157 11.21 9.23 -12.77
CA ASN A 157 10.57 10.04 -11.75
C ASN A 157 10.96 9.53 -10.35
N ARG A 158 11.73 10.34 -9.61
CA ARG A 158 12.23 10.02 -8.26
C ARG A 158 11.21 10.27 -7.14
N GLU A 159 10.13 10.99 -7.42
CA GLU A 159 9.11 11.40 -6.44
C GLU A 159 7.88 10.49 -6.47
N LYS A 160 7.54 9.93 -7.64
CA LYS A 160 6.40 9.03 -7.79
C LYS A 160 6.71 7.64 -7.28
N HIS A 161 5.74 7.09 -6.55
CA HIS A 161 5.78 5.71 -6.06
C HIS A 161 5.23 4.70 -7.08
N ILE A 162 4.38 5.14 -8.00
CA ILE A 162 3.83 4.35 -9.11
C ILE A 162 3.82 5.21 -10.37
N THR A 163 4.17 4.61 -11.51
CA THR A 163 4.01 5.20 -12.83
C THR A 163 3.16 4.30 -13.72
N ASP A 164 2.47 4.90 -14.68
CA ASP A 164 1.65 4.25 -15.69
C ASP A 164 1.97 4.94 -17.03
N ALA A 165 2.57 4.20 -17.96
CA ALA A 165 2.90 4.69 -19.28
C ALA A 165 2.74 3.57 -20.32
N ASP A 166 1.71 3.66 -21.17
CA ASP A 166 1.53 2.77 -22.32
C ASP A 166 1.45 1.27 -21.93
N ASN A 167 0.57 0.95 -20.97
CA ASN A 167 0.41 -0.38 -20.38
C ASN A 167 1.66 -0.92 -19.66
N LEU A 168 2.64 -0.07 -19.39
CA LEU A 168 3.80 -0.37 -18.56
C LEU A 168 3.65 0.35 -17.23
N TYR A 169 3.79 -0.41 -16.15
CA TYR A 169 3.65 0.09 -14.79
C TYR A 169 4.91 -0.21 -14.00
N ALA A 170 5.32 0.77 -13.19
CA ALA A 170 6.45 0.57 -12.29
C ALA A 170 6.09 1.06 -10.89
N ALA A 171 6.35 0.23 -9.88
CA ALA A 171 6.21 0.57 -8.49
C ALA A 171 7.59 0.68 -7.83
N SER A 172 7.83 1.74 -7.07
CA SER A 172 9.13 2.04 -6.44
C SER A 172 9.55 1.07 -5.32
N GLY A 173 8.65 0.21 -4.85
CA GLY A 173 8.92 -0.72 -3.77
C GLY A 173 7.71 -1.59 -3.41
N VAL A 174 7.91 -2.49 -2.43
CA VAL A 174 6.93 -3.52 -2.04
C VAL A 174 5.61 -2.93 -1.56
N THR A 175 5.61 -1.80 -0.84
CA THR A 175 4.35 -1.17 -0.39
C THR A 175 3.57 -0.57 -1.57
N SER A 176 4.24 0.18 -2.44
CA SER A 176 3.63 0.74 -3.64
C SER A 176 3.20 -0.32 -4.65
N ALA A 177 3.81 -1.51 -4.63
CA ALA A 177 3.39 -2.62 -5.46
C ALA A 177 1.98 -3.10 -5.10
N ARG A 178 1.59 -3.06 -3.82
CA ARG A 178 0.23 -3.39 -3.38
C ARG A 178 -0.81 -2.44 -3.96
N ASP A 179 -0.49 -1.15 -3.95
CA ASP A 179 -1.33 -0.11 -4.56
C ASP A 179 -1.39 -0.30 -6.09
N LEU A 180 -0.28 -0.68 -6.73
CA LEU A 180 -0.25 -1.05 -8.15
C LEU A 180 -1.13 -2.28 -8.43
N TYR A 181 -1.09 -3.31 -7.58
CA TYR A 181 -1.95 -4.49 -7.75
C TYR A 181 -3.43 -4.12 -7.65
N LEU A 182 -3.82 -3.29 -6.68
CA LEU A 182 -5.19 -2.82 -6.57
C LEU A 182 -5.62 -2.02 -7.81
N TYR A 183 -4.76 -1.15 -8.32
CA TYR A 183 -5.00 -0.40 -9.55
C TYR A 183 -5.19 -1.32 -10.76
N LEU A 184 -4.34 -2.33 -10.94
CA LEU A 184 -4.47 -3.31 -12.03
C LEU A 184 -5.73 -4.17 -11.88
N ILE A 185 -6.03 -4.62 -10.65
CA ILE A 185 -7.25 -5.39 -10.36
C ILE A 185 -8.50 -4.54 -10.66
N GLU A 186 -8.51 -3.26 -10.28
CA GLU A 186 -9.62 -2.36 -10.58
C GLU A 186 -9.82 -2.20 -12.09
N ARG A 187 -8.71 -2.01 -12.82
CA ARG A 187 -8.72 -1.86 -14.27
C ARG A 187 -9.24 -3.10 -15.00
N PHE A 188 -8.87 -4.29 -14.55
CA PHE A 188 -9.19 -5.54 -15.28
C PHE A 188 -10.39 -6.31 -14.74
N CYS A 189 -10.66 -6.22 -13.44
CA CYS A 189 -11.70 -6.98 -12.73
C CYS A 189 -12.81 -6.07 -12.18
N GLY A 190 -12.65 -4.75 -12.28
CA GLY A 190 -13.61 -3.76 -11.82
C GLY A 190 -13.42 -3.34 -10.36
N ALA A 191 -13.96 -2.16 -10.03
CA ALA A 191 -13.81 -1.51 -8.72
C ALA A 191 -14.35 -2.36 -7.55
N SER A 192 -15.42 -3.14 -7.75
CA SER A 192 -15.99 -4.02 -6.71
C SER A 192 -14.99 -5.11 -6.27
N VAL A 193 -14.31 -5.76 -7.22
CA VAL A 193 -13.30 -6.78 -6.93
C VAL A 193 -12.12 -6.14 -6.20
N ALA A 194 -11.61 -5.01 -6.71
CA ALA A 194 -10.49 -4.29 -6.11
C ALA A 194 -10.78 -3.83 -4.67
N GLN A 195 -11.96 -3.26 -4.42
CA GLN A 195 -12.39 -2.89 -3.07
C GLN A 195 -12.49 -4.10 -2.14
N GLY A 196 -12.96 -5.24 -2.66
CA GLY A 196 -13.00 -6.49 -1.92
C GLY A 196 -11.61 -7.00 -1.53
N VAL A 197 -10.66 -7.00 -2.47
CA VAL A 197 -9.27 -7.40 -2.23
C VAL A 197 -8.58 -6.44 -1.26
N SER A 198 -8.75 -5.14 -1.47
CA SER A 198 -8.25 -4.10 -0.56
C SER A 198 -8.77 -4.32 0.85
N ARG A 199 -10.07 -4.59 1.03
CA ARG A 199 -10.65 -4.88 2.34
C ARG A 199 -10.04 -6.12 2.98
N ASP A 200 -9.72 -7.17 2.25
CA ASP A 200 -9.21 -8.41 2.85
C ASP A 200 -7.72 -8.33 3.20
N ILE A 201 -6.90 -7.73 2.32
CA ILE A 201 -5.44 -7.71 2.47
C ILE A 201 -4.97 -6.47 3.21
N LEU A 202 -5.56 -5.32 2.91
CA LEU A 202 -5.25 -4.07 3.59
C LEU A 202 -6.10 -3.90 4.86
N PHE A 203 -6.87 -4.92 5.28
CA PHE A 203 -7.51 -4.88 6.61
C PHE A 203 -6.48 -4.76 7.74
N GLU A 204 -5.24 -5.20 7.54
CA GLU A 204 -4.13 -4.98 8.49
C GLU A 204 -3.42 -3.63 8.31
N VAL A 205 -3.85 -2.81 7.34
CA VAL A 205 -3.73 -1.34 7.40
C VAL A 205 -4.87 -0.73 8.24
N GLN A 206 -5.58 -1.55 9.04
CA GLN A 206 -5.84 -1.18 10.44
C GLN A 206 -4.53 -1.27 11.26
N ARG A 207 -3.48 -0.58 10.83
CA ARG A 207 -2.53 0.03 11.76
C ARG A 207 -3.28 1.09 12.53
N SER A 208 -4.17 0.72 13.47
CA SER A 208 -4.90 1.64 14.36
C SER A 208 -5.35 2.96 13.70
N TYR A 209 -5.80 2.93 12.44
CA TYR A 209 -6.57 3.99 11.83
C TYR A 209 -8.03 3.55 11.95
N THR A 210 -8.54 3.64 13.19
CA THR A 210 -9.98 3.63 13.42
C THR A 210 -10.60 4.62 12.42
N PRO A 211 -11.55 4.19 11.57
CA PRO A 211 -12.20 5.06 10.60
C PRO A 211 -12.75 6.30 11.30
N GLY A 212 -12.08 7.44 11.10
CA GLY A 212 -12.27 8.64 11.92
C GLY A 212 -11.00 9.40 12.30
N ARG A 213 -9.78 8.84 12.09
CA ARG A 213 -8.46 9.49 12.34
C ARG A 213 -7.76 10.05 11.09
N LEU A 214 -8.50 10.67 10.16
CA LEU A 214 -7.98 11.27 8.92
C LEU A 214 -7.13 12.55 9.15
N GLY A 215 -7.00 13.03 10.39
CA GLY A 215 -6.26 14.27 10.72
C GLY A 215 -4.76 14.17 11.03
N PHE A 216 -4.10 13.01 10.88
CA PHE A 216 -2.71 12.80 11.32
C PHE A 216 -1.68 12.55 10.20
N GLY A 217 -2.09 12.67 8.93
CA GLY A 217 -1.23 12.41 7.78
C GLY A 217 0.09 13.18 7.85
N GLY A 218 1.21 12.45 7.82
CA GLY A 218 2.57 13.02 7.79
C GLY A 218 3.30 13.07 9.14
N GLN A 219 2.60 13.08 10.27
CA GLN A 219 3.26 13.27 11.58
C GLN A 219 4.00 12.04 12.11
N LYS A 220 3.93 10.90 11.40
CA LYS A 220 4.70 9.67 11.67
C LYS A 220 5.73 9.36 10.58
N LEU A 221 5.94 10.26 9.62
CA LEU A 221 6.92 10.08 8.53
C LEU A 221 8.34 10.47 8.96
N HIS A 222 8.54 10.89 10.21
CA HIS A 222 9.85 11.22 10.76
C HIS A 222 10.62 9.96 11.21
N HIS A 223 11.95 10.06 11.25
CA HIS A 223 12.83 8.95 11.62
C HIS A 223 13.27 8.96 13.09
N ASP A 224 12.58 9.70 13.98
CA ASP A 224 12.85 9.67 15.43
C ASP A 224 12.15 8.46 16.11
N PRO A 225 12.87 7.37 16.47
CA PRO A 225 12.26 6.16 17.01
C PRO A 225 11.65 6.36 18.40
N ALA A 226 12.21 7.26 19.22
CA ALA A 226 11.69 7.52 20.56
C ALA A 226 10.35 8.27 20.48
N ILE A 227 10.21 9.19 19.53
CA ILE A 227 8.94 9.88 19.30
C ILE A 227 7.89 8.96 18.67
N LEU A 228 8.30 8.05 17.77
CA LEU A 228 7.38 7.03 17.23
C LEU A 228 6.81 6.13 18.34
N GLN A 229 7.65 5.69 19.28
CA GLN A 229 7.22 4.91 20.44
C GLN A 229 6.25 5.69 21.32
N VAL A 230 6.54 6.96 21.61
CA VAL A 230 5.61 7.79 22.40
C VAL A 230 4.29 8.05 21.65
N GLN A 231 4.31 8.27 20.33
CA GLN A 231 3.09 8.39 19.54
C GLN A 231 2.24 7.11 19.58
N GLN A 232 2.87 5.94 19.52
CA GLN A 232 2.20 4.66 19.69
C GLN A 232 1.60 4.53 21.10
N TRP A 233 2.38 4.85 22.14
CA TRP A 233 1.91 4.80 23.52
C TRP A 233 0.70 5.71 23.74
N LEU A 234 0.74 6.94 23.21
CA LEU A 234 -0.39 7.89 23.26
C LEU A 234 -1.62 7.37 22.51
N GLU A 235 -1.44 6.55 21.47
CA GLU A 235 -2.52 5.94 20.69
C GLU A 235 -3.22 4.80 21.40
N GLU A 236 -2.49 4.08 22.25
CA GLU A 236 -3.01 3.00 23.07
C GLU A 236 -3.67 3.55 24.35
N HIS A 237 -3.11 4.62 24.93
CA HIS A 237 -3.52 5.17 26.23
C HIS A 237 -4.26 6.52 26.13
N TYR A 238 -4.80 6.86 24.95
CA TYR A 238 -5.37 8.19 24.72
C TYR A 238 -6.51 8.57 25.68
N ALA A 239 -7.27 7.59 26.18
CA ALA A 239 -8.37 7.82 27.12
C ALA A 239 -7.93 7.92 28.58
N ASP A 240 -6.69 7.53 28.89
CA ASP A 240 -6.20 7.41 30.25
C ASP A 240 -5.77 8.74 30.86
N LYS A 241 -5.62 8.74 32.18
CA LYS A 241 -5.08 9.86 32.96
C LYS A 241 -3.60 9.61 33.22
N PHE A 242 -2.74 10.40 32.57
CA PHE A 242 -1.30 10.35 32.73
C PHE A 242 -0.68 11.74 32.70
N ARG A 243 0.58 11.84 33.12
CA ARG A 243 1.38 13.06 33.00
C ARG A 243 2.44 12.87 31.93
N PHE A 244 2.67 13.86 31.09
CA PHE A 244 3.70 13.78 30.05
C PHE A 244 5.11 13.61 30.63
N GLU A 245 5.35 14.03 31.87
CA GLU A 245 6.60 13.80 32.57
C GLU A 245 6.88 12.32 32.81
N ASP A 246 5.85 11.54 33.14
CA ASP A 246 5.99 10.11 33.42
C ASP A 246 6.27 9.35 32.11
N VAL A 247 5.52 9.66 31.05
CA VAL A 247 5.72 9.10 29.71
C VAL A 247 7.12 9.42 29.17
N ALA A 248 7.58 10.67 29.35
CA ALA A 248 8.93 11.06 28.93
C ALA A 248 10.00 10.25 29.68
N ARG A 249 9.84 10.07 31.00
CA ARG A 249 10.77 9.30 31.83
C ARG A 249 10.83 7.82 31.45
N GLU A 250 9.67 7.19 31.21
CA GLU A 250 9.58 5.79 30.76
C GLU A 250 10.27 5.57 29.41
N HIS A 251 10.29 6.58 28.55
CA HIS A 251 10.96 6.55 27.25
C HIS A 251 12.38 7.16 27.27
N GLY A 252 13.00 7.26 28.46
CA GLY A 252 14.39 7.66 28.61
C GLY A 252 14.69 9.14 28.31
N MET A 253 13.70 10.03 28.44
CA MET A 253 13.83 11.46 28.13
C MET A 253 13.44 12.36 29.30
N SER A 254 14.09 13.52 29.39
CA SER A 254 13.57 14.63 30.21
C SER A 254 12.37 15.28 29.53
N ILE A 255 11.45 15.86 30.31
CA ILE A 255 10.25 16.55 29.77
C ILE A 255 10.61 17.65 28.76
N ARG A 256 11.69 18.40 28.99
CA ARG A 256 12.16 19.45 28.08
C ARG A 256 12.63 18.85 26.74
N ASN A 257 13.36 17.74 26.78
CA ASN A 257 13.85 17.07 25.57
C ASN A 257 12.68 16.45 24.79
N PHE A 258 11.76 15.80 25.49
CA PHE A 258 10.53 15.25 24.91
C PHE A 258 9.73 16.31 24.16
N MET A 259 9.39 17.42 24.81
CA MET A 259 8.59 18.50 24.19
C MET A 259 9.24 19.04 22.91
N ARG A 260 10.57 19.27 22.94
CA ARG A 260 11.33 19.78 21.79
C ARG A 260 11.39 18.76 20.65
N ARG A 261 11.71 17.50 20.94
CA ARG A 261 11.81 16.43 19.94
C ARG A 261 10.47 16.11 19.32
N PHE A 262 9.41 16.04 20.13
CA PHE A 262 8.06 15.77 19.65
C PHE A 262 7.60 16.87 18.69
N GLN A 263 7.81 18.15 19.03
CA GLN A 263 7.46 19.25 18.13
C GLN A 263 8.30 19.26 16.85
N ALA A 264 9.61 18.98 16.94
CA ALA A 264 10.48 18.92 15.77
C ALA A 264 10.11 17.77 14.83
N ALA A 265 9.69 16.62 15.38
CA ALA A 265 9.37 15.42 14.62
C ALA A 265 7.95 15.47 14.03
N THR A 266 6.96 15.93 14.80
CA THR A 266 5.53 15.88 14.44
C THR A 266 4.98 17.20 13.91
N GLY A 267 5.70 18.31 14.11
CA GLY A 267 5.22 19.66 13.85
C GLY A 267 4.20 20.18 14.88
N ASP A 268 3.86 19.41 15.92
CA ASP A 268 2.81 19.74 16.88
C ASP A 268 3.25 19.53 18.34
N LYS A 269 2.52 20.10 19.29
CA LYS A 269 2.75 19.86 20.71
C LYS A 269 2.10 18.54 21.14
N PRO A 270 2.69 17.78 22.08
CA PRO A 270 2.13 16.51 22.56
C PRO A 270 0.67 16.60 23.03
N LEU A 271 0.32 17.67 23.76
CA LEU A 271 -1.05 17.89 24.22
C LEU A 271 -2.04 18.09 23.06
N HIS A 272 -1.63 18.83 22.03
CA HIS A 272 -2.47 19.07 20.86
C HIS A 272 -2.65 17.79 20.03
N TYR A 273 -1.58 16.98 19.91
CA TYR A 273 -1.63 15.66 19.30
C TYR A 273 -2.66 14.77 20.02
N LEU A 274 -2.59 14.69 21.35
CA LEU A 274 -3.53 13.93 22.18
C LEU A 274 -4.97 14.44 22.04
N GLN A 275 -5.18 15.76 22.07
CA GLN A 275 -6.51 16.34 21.89
C GLN A 275 -7.12 15.98 20.55
N ARG A 276 -6.35 16.12 19.46
CA ARG A 276 -6.80 15.73 18.12
C ARG A 276 -7.11 14.24 18.06
N LEU A 277 -6.34 13.41 18.75
CA LEU A 277 -6.52 11.97 18.79
C LEU A 277 -7.86 11.58 19.43
N ARG A 278 -8.18 12.24 20.54
CA ARG A 278 -9.47 12.08 21.24
C ARG A 278 -10.63 12.58 20.39
N ILE A 279 -10.49 13.72 19.72
CA ILE A 279 -11.55 14.27 18.85
C ILE A 279 -11.82 13.37 17.65
N GLU A 280 -10.79 12.89 16.97
CA GLU A 280 -10.93 11.98 15.83
C GLU A 280 -11.57 10.64 16.25
N THR A 281 -11.18 10.10 17.41
CA THR A 281 -11.83 8.92 17.99
C THR A 281 -13.30 9.19 18.31
N ALA A 282 -13.62 10.38 18.85
CA ALA A 282 -15.00 10.78 19.09
C ALA A 282 -15.81 10.93 17.80
N ARG A 283 -15.23 11.46 16.71
CA ARG A 283 -15.89 11.52 15.39
C ARG A 283 -16.33 10.15 14.93
N SER A 284 -15.45 9.15 15.06
CA SER A 284 -15.76 7.75 14.73
C SER A 284 -16.95 7.24 15.53
N LEU A 285 -16.90 7.35 16.86
CA LEU A 285 -17.96 6.89 17.76
C LEU A 285 -19.28 7.62 17.53
N LEU A 286 -19.26 8.91 17.14
CA LEU A 286 -20.45 9.68 16.82
C LEU A 286 -21.13 9.21 15.53
N SER A 287 -20.35 8.75 14.54
CA SER A 287 -20.86 8.23 13.27
C SER A 287 -21.31 6.77 13.36
N THR A 288 -20.63 5.92 14.13
CA THR A 288 -20.85 4.46 14.13
C THR A 288 -21.72 3.96 15.28
N SER A 289 -21.96 4.77 16.31
CA SER A 289 -22.68 4.35 17.52
C SER A 289 -23.91 5.22 17.84
N ARG A 290 -24.81 4.67 18.66
CA ARG A 290 -25.96 5.39 19.23
C ARG A 290 -25.70 5.91 20.66
N LYS A 291 -24.47 5.84 21.16
CA LYS A 291 -24.11 6.26 22.53
C LYS A 291 -24.40 7.75 22.77
N SER A 292 -24.69 8.15 24.00
CA SER A 292 -24.90 9.57 24.32
C SER A 292 -23.60 10.38 24.14
N ILE A 293 -23.70 11.69 23.87
CA ILE A 293 -22.51 12.56 23.76
C ILE A 293 -21.70 12.54 25.06
N LYS A 294 -22.40 12.51 26.21
CA LYS A 294 -21.79 12.40 27.54
C LYS A 294 -21.03 11.08 27.71
N THR A 295 -21.58 9.96 27.23
CA THR A 295 -20.88 8.67 27.26
C THR A 295 -19.61 8.71 26.41
N ILE A 296 -19.71 9.24 25.19
CA ILE A 296 -18.58 9.35 24.26
C ILE A 296 -17.50 10.27 24.84
N SER A 297 -17.85 11.36 25.54
CA SER A 297 -16.84 12.26 26.14
C SER A 297 -15.99 11.55 27.19
N TYR A 298 -16.61 10.71 28.04
CA TYR A 298 -15.87 9.91 29.02
C TYR A 298 -15.02 8.83 28.34
N GLU A 299 -15.55 8.14 27.32
CA GLU A 299 -14.82 7.09 26.59
C GLU A 299 -13.57 7.60 25.89
N VAL A 300 -13.55 8.86 25.45
CA VAL A 300 -12.36 9.48 24.86
C VAL A 300 -11.48 10.23 25.86
N GLY A 301 -11.75 10.10 27.17
CA GLY A 301 -10.88 10.60 28.24
C GLY A 301 -11.14 12.03 28.73
N TYR A 302 -12.36 12.57 28.55
CA TYR A 302 -12.77 13.86 29.14
C TYR A 302 -13.79 13.67 30.27
N ASP A 303 -13.55 14.33 31.40
CA ASP A 303 -14.47 14.30 32.55
C ASP A 303 -15.65 15.30 32.43
N ASP A 304 -15.53 16.30 31.55
CA ASP A 304 -16.52 17.35 31.31
C ASP A 304 -17.01 17.33 29.86
N ALA A 305 -18.29 16.99 29.68
CA ALA A 305 -18.96 16.94 28.39
C ALA A 305 -19.08 18.33 27.71
N SER A 306 -19.17 19.41 28.49
CA SER A 306 -19.25 20.78 27.98
C SER A 306 -17.91 21.22 27.41
N PHE A 307 -16.82 20.92 28.12
CA PHE A 307 -15.46 21.14 27.64
C PHE A 307 -15.18 20.35 26.36
N PHE A 308 -15.54 19.06 26.35
CA PHE A 308 -15.43 18.21 25.17
C PHE A 308 -16.19 18.79 23.97
N ALA A 309 -17.45 19.21 24.17
CA ALA A 309 -18.27 19.75 23.08
C ALA A 309 -17.66 21.04 22.48
N ARG A 310 -17.08 21.91 23.31
CA ARG A 310 -16.37 23.10 22.85
C ARG A 310 -15.12 22.75 22.04
N LEU A 311 -14.31 21.82 22.52
CA LEU A 311 -13.10 21.37 21.84
C LEU A 311 -13.43 20.66 20.52
N PHE A 312 -14.44 19.80 20.51
CA PHE A 312 -14.94 19.14 19.30
C PHE A 312 -15.37 20.15 18.24
N ARG A 313 -16.10 21.20 18.64
CA ARG A 313 -16.51 22.27 17.72
C ARG A 313 -15.32 23.06 17.20
N GLN A 314 -14.30 23.31 18.02
CA GLN A 314 -13.09 24.00 17.59
C GLN A 314 -12.35 23.22 16.50
N HIS A 315 -12.25 21.89 16.64
CA HIS A 315 -11.54 21.03 15.68
C HIS A 315 -12.36 20.67 14.44
N THR A 316 -13.68 20.50 14.56
CA THR A 316 -14.53 19.99 13.45
C THR A 316 -15.43 21.06 12.82
N LYS A 317 -15.47 22.27 13.39
CA LYS A 317 -16.42 23.36 13.07
C LYS A 317 -17.90 23.03 13.34
N LEU A 318 -18.23 21.80 13.76
CA LEU A 318 -19.59 21.32 14.03
C LEU A 318 -19.75 20.94 15.50
N SER A 319 -20.96 21.04 16.04
CA SER A 319 -21.24 20.44 17.35
C SER A 319 -21.32 18.92 17.23
N PRO A 320 -21.02 18.15 18.30
CA PRO A 320 -21.13 16.69 18.28
C PRO A 320 -22.50 16.17 17.80
N ASN A 321 -23.58 16.84 18.22
CA ASN A 321 -24.94 16.50 17.79
C ASN A 321 -25.17 16.78 16.30
N HIS A 322 -24.69 17.92 15.78
CA HIS A 322 -24.80 18.25 14.37
C HIS A 322 -24.02 17.25 13.52
N TYR A 323 -22.78 16.94 13.92
CA TYR A 323 -21.92 15.97 13.24
C TYR A 323 -22.60 14.61 13.08
N ARG A 324 -23.20 14.08 14.16
CA ARG A 324 -23.96 12.82 14.12
C ARG A 324 -25.14 12.87 13.15
N ASN A 325 -25.93 13.93 13.17
CA ASN A 325 -27.12 14.05 12.34
C ASN A 325 -26.77 14.13 10.84
N GLN A 326 -25.63 14.74 10.49
CA GLN A 326 -25.16 14.82 9.11
C GLN A 326 -24.78 13.44 8.55
N TYR A 327 -24.14 12.58 9.35
CA TYR A 327 -23.77 11.24 8.92
C TYR A 327 -24.99 10.31 8.78
N ARG A 328 -25.95 10.38 9.71
CA ARG A 328 -27.19 9.60 9.62
C ARG A 328 -28.06 9.91 8.40
N ARG A 329 -27.95 11.12 7.83
CA ARG A 329 -28.66 11.51 6.60
C ARG A 329 -27.98 11.03 5.31
N LYS A 330 -26.72 10.59 5.36
CA LYS A 330 -25.99 10.05 4.19
C LYS A 330 -26.15 8.54 4.03
N GLU A 331 -26.58 7.83 5.08
CA GLU A 331 -26.81 6.38 5.08
C GLU A 331 -28.30 5.99 4.88
N ALA A 332 -29.20 6.97 4.83
CA ALA A 332 -30.64 6.79 4.59
C ALA A 332 -31.00 7.23 3.17
#